data_AF-A0A2G9P5Y8-F1
#
_entry.id   AF-A0A2G9P5Y8-F1
#
_cell.length_a   1.000
_cell.length_b   1.000
_cell.length_c   1.000
_cell.angle_alpha   90.00
_cell.angle_beta   90.00
_cell.angle_gamma   90.00
#
_symmetry.space_group_name_H-M   'P 1'
#
loop_
_entity.id
_entity.type
_entity.pdbx_description
1 polymer ?
#
loop_
_entity_poly.entity_id
_entity_poly.type
_entity_poly.pdbx_seq_one_letter_code
_entity_poly.pdbx_strand_id
1 'polypeptide(L)' 'MNCAECGNTATKLNSKGIPVCSRHAKSSIKFPLCPNCKLEMTIRKGKFGAFWGCKAFPMCDGIRKI' A
#
# COMPACT_ATOMS: atom_id res chain seq x y z
N MET A 1 -11.75 6.53 -8.50
CA MET A 1 -10.59 6.02 -7.70
C MET A 1 -10.17 4.67 -8.27
N ASN A 2 -8.87 4.35 -8.26
CA ASN A 2 -8.34 3.11 -8.86
C ASN A 2 -8.20 2.00 -7.82
N CYS A 3 -8.41 0.76 -8.24
CA CYS A 3 -8.26 -0.45 -7.45
C CYS A 3 -6.80 -0.59 -7.06
N ALA A 4 -6.55 -0.66 -5.75
CA ALA A 4 -5.22 -0.72 -5.19
C ALA A 4 -4.45 -2.02 -5.50
N GLU A 5 -5.12 -3.04 -6.06
CA GLU A 5 -4.51 -4.32 -6.42
C GLU A 5 -4.17 -4.44 -7.92
N CYS A 6 -4.97 -3.84 -8.82
CA CYS A 6 -4.78 -4.01 -10.27
C CYS A 6 -4.84 -2.71 -11.09
N GLY A 7 -4.96 -1.54 -10.47
CA GLY A 7 -4.96 -0.24 -11.14
C GLY A 7 -6.24 0.15 -11.90
N ASN A 8 -7.13 -0.80 -12.22
CA ASN A 8 -8.43 -0.55 -12.86
C ASN A 8 -9.40 0.24 -11.96
N THR A 9 -10.56 0.65 -12.46
CA THR A 9 -11.57 1.37 -11.67
C THR A 9 -11.99 0.59 -10.41
N ALA A 10 -11.84 1.21 -9.24
CA ALA A 10 -12.37 0.66 -8.00
C ALA A 10 -13.88 0.87 -7.95
N THR A 11 -14.59 -0.13 -7.44
CA THR A 11 -16.05 -0.14 -7.35
C THR A 11 -16.55 -0.12 -5.91
N LYS A 12 -15.68 -0.44 -4.93
CA LYS A 12 -16.02 -0.43 -3.50
C LYS A 12 -14.78 -0.30 -2.63
N LEU A 13 -15.00 -0.09 -1.34
CA LEU A 13 -13.97 -0.25 -0.31
C LEU A 13 -14.06 -1.67 0.26
N ASN A 14 -12.93 -2.32 0.51
CA ASN A 14 -12.91 -3.59 1.26
C ASN A 14 -13.10 -3.35 2.76
N SER A 15 -13.08 -4.41 3.57
CA SER A 15 -13.20 -4.35 5.04
C SER A 15 -12.12 -3.51 5.73
N LYS A 16 -10.99 -3.24 5.06
CA LYS A 16 -9.91 -2.38 5.56
C LYS A 16 -10.00 -0.94 5.03
N GLY A 17 -11.09 -0.57 4.35
CA GLY A 17 -11.27 0.77 3.77
C GLY A 17 -10.43 1.03 2.52
N ILE A 18 -9.95 -0.01 1.85
CA ILE A 18 -9.06 0.10 0.69
C ILE A 18 -9.88 0.13 -0.61
N PRO A 19 -9.58 1.04 -1.57
CA PRO A 19 -10.21 1.07 -2.89
C PRO A 19 -9.96 -0.21 -3.68
N VAL A 20 -11.00 -0.99 -3.96
CA VAL A 20 -10.90 -2.24 -4.73
C VAL A 20 -12.02 -2.39 -5.75
N CYS A 21 -11.76 -3.14 -6.82
CA CYS A 21 -12.81 -3.54 -7.77
C CYS A 21 -13.61 -4.73 -7.22
N SER A 22 -14.70 -5.10 -7.89
CA SER A 22 -15.58 -6.21 -7.52
C SER A 22 -14.83 -7.55 -7.41
N ARG A 23 -13.82 -7.77 -8.26
CA ARG A 23 -12.95 -8.96 -8.26
C ARG A 23 -11.98 -9.00 -7.07
N HIS A 24 -11.56 -7.83 -6.59
CA HIS A 24 -10.58 -7.67 -5.51
C HIS A 24 -11.23 -7.29 -4.18
N ALA A 25 -12.53 -7.61 -4.02
CA ALA A 25 -13.32 -7.28 -2.84
C ALA A 25 -12.72 -7.77 -1.51
N LYS A 26 -12.06 -8.93 -1.55
CA LYS A 26 -11.42 -9.57 -0.40
C LYS A 26 -9.90 -9.40 -0.40
N SER A 27 -9.36 -8.50 -1.24
CA SER A 27 -7.92 -8.25 -1.34
C SER A 27 -7.36 -7.92 0.04
N SER A 28 -6.44 -8.76 0.49
CA SER A 28 -5.59 -8.50 1.64
C SER A 28 -4.26 -8.03 1.08
N ILE A 29 -4.16 -6.74 0.74
CA ILE A 29 -2.91 -6.14 0.28
C ILE A 29 -1.82 -6.48 1.30
N LYS A 30 -0.86 -7.32 0.88
CA LYS A 30 0.31 -7.65 1.67
C LYS A 30 1.27 -6.48 1.56
N PHE A 31 1.23 -5.64 2.58
CA PHE A 31 2.27 -4.65 2.84
C PHE A 31 3.61 -5.37 3.00
N PRO A 32 4.63 -5.08 2.18
CA PRO A 32 5.94 -5.67 2.38
C PRO A 32 6.49 -5.24 3.75
N LEU A 33 7.26 -6.11 4.39
CA LEU A 33 7.95 -5.77 5.62
C LEU A 33 9.19 -4.93 5.30
N CYS A 34 9.46 -3.94 6.14
CA CYS A 34 10.63 -3.11 6.05
C CYS A 34 11.89 -3.96 6.33
N PRO A 35 12.95 -3.87 5.50
CA PRO A 35 14.17 -4.64 5.74
C PRO A 35 14.91 -4.20 7.03
N ASN A 36 14.72 -2.95 7.47
CA ASN A 36 15.44 -2.39 8.63
C ASN A 36 14.77 -2.78 9.96
N CYS A 37 13.45 -2.59 10.08
CA CYS A 37 12.73 -2.79 11.34
C CYS A 37 11.70 -3.93 11.31
N LYS A 38 11.54 -4.61 10.17
CA LYS A 38 10.56 -5.70 9.96
C LYS A 38 9.10 -5.31 10.20
N LEU A 39 8.80 -4.02 10.29
CA LEU A 39 7.43 -3.51 10.38
C LEU A 39 6.80 -3.40 8.99
N GLU A 40 5.47 -3.40 8.95
CA GLU A 40 4.70 -3.21 7.72
C GLU A 40 5.05 -1.88 7.04
N MET A 41 5.15 -1.88 5.72
CA MET A 41 5.35 -0.68 4.91
C MET A 41 4.03 -0.23 4.30
N THR A 42 3.80 1.07 4.23
CA THR A 42 2.63 1.67 3.58
C THR A 42 3.01 2.32 2.26
N ILE A 43 2.06 2.42 1.32
CA ILE A 43 2.28 3.15 0.07
C ILE A 43 2.25 4.65 0.38
N ARG A 44 3.36 5.34 0.11
CA ARG A 44 3.45 6.80 0.17
C ARG A 44 3.67 7.34 -1.24
N LYS A 45 3.20 8.56 -1.50
CA LYS A 45 3.43 9.26 -2.77
C LYS A 45 4.52 10.30 -2.58
N GLY A 46 5.56 10.22 -3.41
CA GLY A 46 6.63 11.21 -3.49
C GLY A 46 6.66 11.88 -4.85
N LYS A 47 7.63 12.76 -5.04
CA LYS A 47 7.86 13.49 -6.30
C LYS A 47 8.02 12.57 -7.52
N PHE A 48 8.55 11.36 -7.32
CA PHE A 48 8.87 10.39 -8.38
C PHE A 48 7.84 9.26 -8.52
N GLY A 49 6.69 9.36 -7.83
CA GLY A 49 5.66 8.33 -7.84
C GLY A 49 5.44 7.67 -6.48
N ALA A 50 4.68 6.58 -6.48
CA ALA A 50 4.38 5.82 -5.28
C ALA A 50 5.56 4.94 -4.87
N PHE A 51 5.82 4.84 -3.56
CA PHE A 51 6.87 4.00 -3.00
C PHE A 51 6.39 3.35 -1.70
N TRP A 52 7.00 2.24 -1.31
CA TRP A 52 6.81 1.65 0.00
C TRP A 52 7.62 2.43 1.03
N GLY A 53 6.95 3.09 1.98
CA GLY A 53 7.57 3.76 3.12
C GLY A 53 7.26 3.02 4.42
N CYS A 54 8.24 2.88 5.30
CA CYS A 54 8.04 2.23 6.59
C CYS A 54 6.93 2.93 7.41
N LYS A 55 6.08 2.15 8.08
CA LYS A 55 5.02 2.68 8.96
C LYS A 55 5.59 3.41 10.18
N ALA A 56 6.78 3.04 10.64
CA ALA A 56 7.44 3.65 11.80
C ALA A 56 8.21 4.96 11.50
N PHE A 57 8.09 5.54 10.30
CA PHE A 57 8.66 6.86 10.04
C PHE A 57 8.09 7.92 11.02
N PRO A 58 8.90 8.77 11.68
CA PRO A 58 10.33 9.06 11.43
C PRO A 58 11.35 8.19 12.17
N MET A 59 10.93 7.27 13.04
CA MET A 59 11.82 6.36 13.76
C MET A 59 12.51 5.34 12.84
N CYS A 60 11.91 5.03 11.70
CA CYS A 60 12.51 4.23 10.65
C CYS A 60 12.26 4.87 9.29
N ASP A 61 13.34 5.17 8.58
CA ASP A 61 13.40 5.79 7.26
C ASP A 61 13.45 4.75 6.12
N GLY A 62 13.20 3.48 6.43
CA GLY A 62 13.21 2.40 5.45
C GLY A 62 12.22 2.65 4.31
N ILE A 63 12.77 2.73 3.09
CA ILE A 63 12.02 2.87 1.84
C ILE A 63 12.30 1.70 0.92
N ARG A 64 11.31 1.32 0.12
CA ARG A 64 11.43 0.30 -0.91
C ARG A 64 10.69 0.75 -2.16
N LYS A 65 11.29 0.54 -3.32
CA LYS A 65 10.63 0.83 -4.60
C LYS A 65 9.44 -0.11 -4.76
N ILE A 66 8.30 0.45 -5.19
CA ILE A 66 7.15 -0.32 -5.66
C ILE A 66 7.54 -1.05 -6.94
#